data_AF-A0A7V9LMZ9-F1
#
_entry.id   AF-A0A7V9LMZ9-F1
#
_cell.length_a   1.000
_cell.length_b   1.000
_cell.length_c   1.000
_cell.angle_alpha   90.00
_cell.angle_beta   90.00
_cell.angle_gamma   90.00
#
_symmetry.space_group_name_H-M   'P 1'
#
loop_
_entity.id
_entity.type
_entity.pdbx_description
1 polymer ?
#
loop_
_entity_poly.entity_id
_entity_poly.type
_entity_poly.pdbx_seq_one_letter_code
_entity_poly.pdbx_strand_id
1 'polypeptide(L)'
;MSTSRYHLARGASMLAFGGSSLLCGGAYLSGVVLERITDGSAGWVALRAVLLVLAVVFLVGLLRALWRLVRPPVALRMDTEGYSMARSIGSGIRAAGWQDVERVESVTSGRSTVVVVRLHSGATTQIPARLVEEPLGDWTAELDERLNTAHGQRRL
;
A
#
# COMPACT_ATOMS: atom_id res chain seq x y z
N MET A 1 -22.54 -8.38 -14.73
CA MET A 1 -21.11 -8.69 -14.49
C MET A 1 -20.66 -7.92 -13.26
N SER A 2 -20.00 -8.59 -12.32
CA SER A 2 -19.65 -8.05 -11.00
C SER A 2 -18.29 -7.32 -11.02
N THR A 3 -18.24 -6.13 -10.41
CA THR A 3 -16.98 -5.43 -10.13
C THR A 3 -16.28 -6.10 -8.95
N SER A 4 -15.06 -6.61 -9.15
CA SER A 4 -14.27 -7.26 -8.09
C SER A 4 -13.29 -6.26 -7.48
N ARG A 5 -13.24 -6.22 -6.14
CA ARG A 5 -12.39 -5.29 -5.37
C ARG A 5 -11.44 -6.10 -4.50
N TYR A 6 -10.15 -5.94 -4.75
CA TYR A 6 -9.08 -6.59 -4.02
C TYR A 6 -8.43 -5.61 -3.05
N HIS A 7 -8.21 -6.06 -1.82
CA HIS A 7 -7.75 -5.21 -0.72
C HIS A 7 -6.23 -5.32 -0.53
N LEU A 8 -5.64 -4.22 -0.02
CA LEU A 8 -4.20 -4.18 0.23
C LEU A 8 -3.81 -5.14 1.36
N ALA A 9 -2.78 -5.97 1.13
CA ALA A 9 -2.26 -6.86 2.15
C ALA A 9 -1.84 -6.09 3.41
N ARG A 10 -2.30 -6.56 4.56
CA ARG A 10 -2.09 -5.93 5.89
C ARG A 10 -0.60 -5.75 6.27
N GLY A 11 0.32 -6.46 5.60
CA GLY A 11 1.76 -6.37 5.83
C GLY A 11 2.38 -5.02 5.43
N ALA A 12 1.87 -4.35 4.38
CA ALA A 12 2.38 -3.05 3.96
C ALA A 12 2.06 -1.92 4.97
N SER A 13 0.98 -2.09 5.76
CA SER A 13 0.63 -1.17 6.86
C SER A 13 1.62 -1.21 8.03
N MET A 14 2.27 -2.34 8.30
CA MET A 14 3.22 -2.47 9.41
C MET A 14 4.51 -1.67 9.20
N LEU A 15 4.98 -1.53 7.95
CA LEU A 15 6.16 -0.72 7.63
C LEU A 15 5.91 0.79 7.82
N ALA A 16 4.69 1.26 7.54
CA ALA A 16 4.27 2.63 7.86
C ALA A 16 4.18 2.87 9.38
N PHE A 17 3.89 1.82 10.15
CA PHE A 17 3.89 1.84 11.61
C PHE A 17 5.30 1.98 12.18
N GLY A 18 6.25 1.16 11.72
CA GLY A 18 7.64 1.23 12.17
C GLY A 18 8.31 2.58 11.94
N GLY A 19 8.06 3.20 10.77
CA GLY A 19 8.61 4.53 10.45
C GLY A 19 8.04 5.64 11.32
N SER A 20 6.75 5.57 11.67
CA SER A 20 6.10 6.55 12.54
C SER A 20 6.62 6.46 13.98
N SER A 21 6.86 5.26 14.49
CA SER A 21 7.43 5.05 15.84
C SER A 21 8.87 5.54 15.96
N LEU A 22 9.69 5.39 14.91
CA LEU A 22 11.07 5.88 14.88
C LEU A 22 11.15 7.40 14.92
N LEU A 23 10.26 8.10 14.19
CA LEU A 23 10.18 9.57 14.24
C LEU A 23 9.74 10.07 15.62
N CYS A 24 8.81 9.37 16.28
CA CYS A 24 8.40 9.70 17.64
C CYS A 24 9.54 9.49 18.65
N GLY A 25 10.30 8.39 18.54
CA GLY A 25 11.45 8.11 19.40
C GLY A 25 12.59 9.12 19.22
N GLY A 26 12.85 9.53 17.97
CA GLY A 26 13.85 10.56 17.68
C GLY A 26 13.49 11.93 18.25
N ALA A 27 12.22 12.33 18.13
CA ALA A 27 11.72 13.59 18.71
C ALA A 27 11.73 13.59 20.24
N TYR A 28 11.54 12.43 20.88
CA TYR A 28 11.66 12.27 22.32
C TYR A 28 13.10 12.48 22.80
N LEU A 29 14.07 11.85 22.14
CA LEU A 29 15.49 11.97 22.49
C LEU A 29 15.99 13.40 22.32
N SER A 30 15.57 14.12 21.27
CA SER A 30 15.95 15.53 21.09
C SER A 30 15.35 16.42 22.19
N GLY A 31 14.10 16.16 22.61
CA GLY A 31 13.45 16.89 23.71
C GLY A 31 14.18 16.74 25.05
N VAL A 32 14.58 15.51 25.41
CA VAL A 32 15.31 15.23 26.66
C VAL A 32 16.71 15.87 26.66
N VAL A 33 17.38 15.89 25.51
CA VAL A 33 18.69 16.54 25.36
C VAL A 33 18.58 18.06 25.53
N LEU A 34 17.55 18.68 24.95
CA LEU A 34 17.27 20.12 25.11
C LEU A 34 16.93 20.49 26.56
N GLU A 35 16.13 19.66 27.25
CA GLU A 35 15.78 19.85 28.66
C GLU A 35 17.02 19.85 29.57
N ARG A 36 17.96 18.92 29.35
CA ARG A 36 19.21 18.86 30.12
C ARG A 36 20.13 20.06 29.93
N ILE A 37 19.94 20.85 28.88
CA ILE A 37 20.70 22.07 28.60
C ILE A 37 20.08 23.30 29.30
N THR A 38 18.80 23.23 29.69
CA THR A 38 18.07 24.38 30.27
C THR A 38 17.72 24.13 31.74
N ASP A 39 18.66 24.41 32.64
CA ASP A 39 18.40 24.37 34.09
C ASP A 39 17.48 25.53 34.52
N GLY A 40 16.29 25.18 35.00
CA GLY A 40 15.33 26.12 35.60
C GLY A 40 13.96 25.47 35.80
N SER A 41 13.17 25.98 36.76
CA SER A 41 11.80 25.51 37.08
C SER A 41 10.80 25.55 35.90
N ALA A 42 11.19 26.15 34.77
CA ALA A 42 10.54 26.04 33.47
C ALA A 42 10.62 24.64 32.83
N GLY A 43 11.59 23.80 33.24
CA GLY A 43 11.78 22.44 32.73
C GLY A 43 10.57 21.54 32.96
N TRP A 44 9.87 21.67 34.08
CA TRP A 44 8.66 20.87 34.36
C TRP A 44 7.48 21.19 33.44
N VAL A 45 7.32 22.46 33.06
CA VAL A 45 6.27 22.87 32.10
C VAL A 45 6.62 22.40 30.70
N ALA A 46 7.90 22.54 30.32
CA ALA A 46 8.41 22.04 29.04
C ALA A 46 8.27 20.52 28.93
N LEU A 47 8.65 19.76 29.97
CA LEU A 47 8.53 18.30 30.02
C LEU A 47 7.08 17.84 29.87
N ARG A 48 6.14 18.48 30.58
CA ARG A 48 4.70 18.17 30.44
C ARG A 48 4.19 18.46 29.03
N ALA A 49 4.59 19.59 28.43
CA ALA A 49 4.20 19.93 27.08
C ALA A 49 4.73 18.90 26.07
N VAL A 50 6.00 18.49 26.20
CA VAL A 50 6.63 17.47 25.35
C VAL A 50 5.93 16.11 25.49
N LEU A 51 5.65 15.66 26.71
CA LEU A 51 4.93 14.41 26.97
C LEU A 51 3.52 14.44 26.38
N LEU A 52 2.81 15.56 26.47
CA LEU A 52 1.47 15.71 25.92
C LEU A 52 1.48 15.68 24.39
N VAL A 53 2.45 16.35 23.75
CA VAL A 53 2.67 16.28 22.30
C VAL A 53 2.96 14.84 21.87
N LEU A 54 3.84 14.12 22.58
CA LEU A 54 4.14 12.71 22.30
C LEU A 54 2.91 11.82 22.44
N ALA A 55 2.11 12.01 23.49
CA ALA A 55 0.87 11.26 23.70
C ALA A 55 -0.12 11.49 22.55
N VAL A 56 -0.27 12.74 22.09
CA VAL A 56 -1.15 13.09 20.96
C VAL A 56 -0.63 12.45 19.67
N VAL A 57 0.66 12.56 19.38
CA VAL A 57 1.25 11.95 18.17
C VAL A 57 1.09 10.43 18.19
N PHE A 58 1.33 9.79 19.33
CA PHE A 58 1.14 8.36 19.51
C PHE A 58 -0.32 7.96 19.28
N LEU A 59 -1.27 8.69 19.89
CA LEU A 59 -2.70 8.44 19.74
C LEU A 59 -3.15 8.59 18.27
N VAL A 60 -2.69 9.63 17.57
CA VAL A 60 -2.97 9.84 16.14
C VAL A 60 -2.40 8.71 15.29
N GLY A 61 -1.19 8.24 15.60
CA GLY A 61 -0.58 7.08 14.95
C GLY A 61 -1.42 5.82 15.14
N LEU A 62 -1.89 5.56 16.36
CA LEU A 62 -2.70 4.42 16.74
C LEU A 62 -4.08 4.45 16.05
N LEU A 63 -4.74 5.61 16.03
CA LEU A 63 -5.98 5.84 15.28
C LEU A 63 -5.81 5.58 13.78
N ARG A 64 -4.71 6.05 13.17
CA ARG A 64 -4.42 5.76 11.75
C ARG A 64 -4.16 4.28 11.50
N ALA A 65 -3.51 3.57 12.44
CA ALA A 65 -3.36 2.10 12.36
C ALA A 65 -4.72 1.44 12.30
N LEU A 66 -5.55 1.74 13.30
CA LEU A 66 -6.83 1.11 13.50
C LEU A 66 -7.74 1.40 12.31
N TRP A 67 -7.72 2.63 11.80
CA TRP A 67 -8.51 3.00 10.64
C TRP A 67 -8.09 2.24 9.37
N ARG A 68 -6.78 2.04 9.16
CA ARG A 68 -6.27 1.22 8.05
C ARG A 68 -6.55 -0.27 8.21
N LEU A 69 -6.65 -0.75 9.44
CA LEU A 69 -7.03 -2.13 9.75
C LEU A 69 -8.52 -2.37 9.47
N VAL A 70 -9.37 -1.41 9.82
CA VAL A 70 -10.83 -1.49 9.64
C VAL A 70 -11.25 -1.21 8.20
N ARG A 71 -10.50 -0.38 7.47
CA ARG A 71 -10.76 -0.06 6.05
C ARG A 71 -9.50 -0.26 5.23
N PRO A 72 -9.13 -1.51 4.89
CA PRO A 72 -7.97 -1.76 4.05
C PRO A 72 -8.17 -1.08 2.69
N PRO A 73 -7.24 -0.21 2.27
CA PRO A 73 -7.37 0.51 1.00
C PRO A 73 -7.47 -0.48 -0.16
N VAL A 74 -8.30 -0.17 -1.15
CA VAL A 74 -8.47 -1.01 -2.34
C VAL A 74 -7.16 -0.98 -3.13
N ALA A 75 -6.50 -2.13 -3.26
CA ALA A 75 -5.23 -2.27 -3.97
C ALA A 75 -5.45 -2.27 -5.48
N LEU A 76 -6.43 -3.07 -5.89
CA LEU A 76 -6.74 -3.39 -7.27
C LEU A 76 -8.26 -3.48 -7.41
N ARG A 77 -8.80 -2.70 -8.34
CA ARG A 77 -10.20 -2.78 -8.74
C ARG A 77 -10.24 -3.27 -10.17
N MET A 78 -10.93 -4.37 -10.37
CA MET A 78 -11.18 -4.95 -11.69
C MET A 78 -12.62 -4.64 -12.08
N ASP A 79 -12.79 -3.88 -13.15
CA ASP A 79 -14.10 -3.57 -13.72
C ASP A 79 -14.31 -4.31 -15.04
N THR A 80 -15.46 -4.10 -15.66
CA THR A 80 -15.76 -4.68 -16.97
C THR A 80 -14.95 -4.07 -18.11
N GLU A 81 -14.54 -2.82 -17.99
CA GLU A 81 -13.80 -2.09 -19.03
C GLU A 81 -12.29 -2.20 -18.88
N GLY A 82 -11.80 -2.42 -17.66
CA GLY A 82 -10.37 -2.47 -17.38
C GLY A 82 -10.02 -2.71 -15.92
N TYR A 83 -8.79 -2.41 -15.55
CA TYR A 83 -8.31 -2.45 -14.18
C TYR A 83 -7.84 -1.06 -13.71
N SER A 84 -7.91 -0.83 -12.40
CA SER A 84 -7.35 0.37 -11.77
C SER A 84 -6.67 0.01 -10.44
N MET A 85 -5.55 0.66 -10.17
CA MET A 85 -4.79 0.50 -8.93
C MET A 85 -4.69 1.81 -8.17
N ALA A 86 -4.73 1.71 -6.83
CA ALA A 86 -4.58 2.89 -5.98
C ALA A 86 -3.15 3.47 -6.00
N ARG A 87 -2.14 2.65 -6.33
CA ARG A 87 -0.74 3.08 -6.37
C ARG A 87 0.02 2.32 -7.46
N SER A 88 0.64 3.04 -8.39
CA SER A 88 1.65 2.47 -9.28
C SER A 88 3.02 2.52 -8.60
N ILE A 89 3.83 1.48 -8.79
CA ILE A 89 5.24 1.47 -8.43
C ILE A 89 6.03 1.66 -9.74
N GLY A 90 6.86 2.70 -9.81
CA GLY A 90 7.63 3.06 -11.01
C GLY A 90 6.85 3.90 -12.04
N SER A 91 7.24 3.80 -13.31
CA SER A 91 6.66 4.55 -14.45
C SER A 91 5.38 3.93 -15.03
N GLY A 92 4.84 2.90 -14.38
CA GLY A 92 3.66 2.17 -14.86
C GLY A 92 2.35 2.98 -14.76
N ILE A 93 1.42 2.66 -15.65
CA ILE A 93 0.11 3.29 -15.75
C ILE A 93 -0.80 2.73 -14.64
N ARG A 94 -1.53 3.62 -13.95
CA ARG A 94 -2.39 3.24 -12.80
C ARG A 94 -3.69 2.55 -13.19
N ALA A 95 -4.17 2.77 -14.40
CA ALA A 95 -5.39 2.16 -14.91
C ALA A 95 -5.24 1.95 -16.42
N ALA A 96 -5.76 0.84 -16.93
CA ALA A 96 -5.78 0.55 -18.36
C ALA A 96 -7.03 -0.26 -18.70
N GLY A 97 -7.55 -0.07 -19.92
CA GLY A 97 -8.63 -0.88 -20.45
C GLY A 97 -8.15 -2.29 -20.77
N TRP A 98 -9.03 -3.29 -20.69
CA TRP A 98 -8.67 -4.67 -21.05
C TRP A 98 -8.19 -4.79 -22.50
N GLN A 99 -8.73 -3.96 -23.40
CA GLN A 99 -8.33 -3.89 -24.81
C GLN A 99 -6.89 -3.40 -24.99
N ASP A 100 -6.42 -2.52 -24.10
CA ASP A 100 -5.05 -2.01 -24.13
C ASP A 100 -4.05 -3.03 -23.58
N VAL A 101 -4.49 -4.02 -22.82
CA VAL A 101 -3.64 -5.05 -22.23
C VAL A 101 -3.26 -6.08 -23.29
N GLU A 102 -1.98 -6.18 -23.58
CA GLU A 102 -1.42 -7.16 -24.51
C GLU A 102 -1.21 -8.51 -23.82
N ARG A 103 -0.62 -8.47 -22.62
CA ARG A 103 -0.16 -9.68 -21.94
C ARG A 103 -0.07 -9.49 -20.43
N VAL A 104 -0.30 -10.57 -19.71
CA VAL A 104 -0.07 -10.66 -18.27
C VAL A 104 0.91 -11.81 -18.03
N GLU A 105 1.95 -11.54 -17.24
CA GLU A 105 2.95 -12.54 -16.88
C GLU A 105 3.25 -12.46 -15.38
N SER A 106 3.28 -13.60 -14.70
CA SER A 106 3.76 -13.68 -13.32
C SER A 106 5.27 -13.92 -13.30
N VAL A 107 6.04 -12.93 -12.86
CA VAL A 107 7.49 -13.03 -12.72
C VAL A 107 7.85 -13.22 -11.25
N THR A 108 8.52 -14.32 -10.93
CA THR A 108 9.04 -14.56 -9.58
C THR A 108 10.54 -14.30 -9.55
N SER A 109 10.95 -13.34 -8.73
CA SER A 109 12.37 -13.03 -8.49
C SER A 109 12.68 -13.22 -7.01
N GLY A 110 13.52 -14.21 -6.71
CA GLY A 110 13.85 -14.60 -5.34
C GLY A 110 12.60 -15.00 -4.53
N ARG A 111 12.32 -14.26 -3.44
CA ARG A 111 11.14 -14.49 -2.58
C ARG A 111 9.93 -13.61 -2.93
N SER A 112 10.01 -12.81 -3.99
CA SER A 112 8.95 -11.88 -4.40
C SER A 112 8.40 -12.25 -5.77
N THR A 113 7.08 -12.44 -5.83
CA THR A 113 6.34 -12.58 -7.09
C THR A 113 5.72 -11.25 -7.46
N VAL A 114 5.87 -10.86 -8.73
CA VAL A 114 5.34 -9.64 -9.32
C VAL A 114 4.59 -10.03 -10.58
N VAL A 115 3.35 -9.59 -10.68
CA VAL A 115 2.56 -9.73 -11.90
C VAL A 115 2.83 -8.52 -12.78
N VAL A 116 3.25 -8.77 -14.01
CA VAL A 116 3.64 -7.76 -14.98
C VAL A 116 2.56 -7.73 -16.05
N VAL A 117 1.89 -6.59 -16.15
CA VAL A 117 0.88 -6.33 -17.18
C VAL A 117 1.54 -5.47 -18.25
N ARG A 118 1.66 -6.01 -19.47
CA ARG A 118 2.17 -5.28 -20.63
C ARG A 118 0.99 -4.76 -21.44
N LEU A 119 1.05 -3.48 -21.80
CA LEU A 119 0.08 -2.85 -22.68
C LEU A 119 0.59 -2.85 -24.13
N HIS A 120 -0.33 -2.77 -25.08
CA HIS A 120 -0.04 -2.62 -26.52
C HIS A 120 0.78 -1.36 -26.82
N SER A 121 0.70 -0.33 -25.98
CA SER A 121 1.51 0.89 -26.07
C SER A 121 2.99 0.68 -25.69
N GLY A 122 3.38 -0.53 -25.28
CA GLY A 122 4.70 -0.86 -24.74
C GLY A 122 4.88 -0.48 -23.27
N ALA A 123 3.90 0.22 -22.67
CA ALA A 123 3.91 0.50 -21.25
C ALA A 123 3.77 -0.79 -20.43
N THR A 124 4.45 -0.84 -19.29
CA THR A 124 4.43 -2.01 -18.42
C THR A 124 4.06 -1.59 -17.01
N THR A 125 3.15 -2.35 -16.40
CA THR A 125 2.64 -2.11 -15.06
C THR A 125 2.99 -3.31 -14.17
N GLN A 126 3.70 -3.05 -13.07
CA GLN A 126 4.14 -4.08 -12.13
C GLN A 126 3.25 -4.09 -10.88
N ILE A 127 2.67 -5.25 -10.57
CA ILE A 127 1.78 -5.51 -9.46
C ILE A 127 2.42 -6.55 -8.54
N PRO A 128 3.13 -6.15 -7.47
CA PRO A 128 3.65 -7.10 -6.50
C PRO A 128 2.53 -7.94 -5.87
N ALA A 129 2.68 -9.26 -5.90
CA ALA A 129 1.71 -10.19 -5.34
C ALA A 129 1.41 -9.90 -3.86
N ARG A 130 2.43 -9.44 -3.12
CA ARG A 130 2.34 -9.07 -1.70
C ARG A 130 1.51 -7.82 -1.42
N LEU A 131 1.05 -7.09 -2.44
CA LEU A 131 0.15 -5.97 -2.25
C LEU A 131 -1.30 -6.39 -2.14
N VAL A 132 -1.68 -7.59 -2.58
CA VAL A 132 -3.06 -8.09 -2.55
C VAL A 132 -3.20 -9.06 -1.37
N GLU A 133 -4.30 -8.96 -0.61
CA GLU A 133 -4.56 -9.84 0.55
C GLU A 133 -4.90 -11.27 0.12
N GLU A 134 -5.61 -11.42 -0.99
CA GLU A 134 -5.97 -12.70 -1.58
C GLU A 134 -4.74 -13.47 -2.14
N PRO A 135 -4.77 -14.82 -2.10
CA PRO A 135 -3.75 -15.66 -2.72
C PRO A 135 -3.54 -15.29 -4.19
N LEU A 136 -2.27 -15.32 -4.63
CA LEU A 136 -1.88 -14.94 -5.99
C LEU A 136 -2.76 -15.60 -7.05
N GLY A 137 -2.97 -16.92 -6.92
CA GLY A 137 -3.70 -17.71 -7.90
C GLY A 137 -5.14 -17.25 -8.14
N ASP A 138 -5.85 -16.82 -7.09
CA ASP A 138 -7.27 -16.50 -7.17
C ASP A 138 -7.50 -15.23 -8.01
N TRP A 139 -6.73 -14.17 -7.73
CA TRP A 139 -6.89 -12.92 -8.46
C TRP A 139 -6.18 -12.92 -9.82
N THR A 140 -5.11 -13.69 -10.01
CA THR A 140 -4.51 -13.86 -11.35
C THR A 140 -5.41 -14.67 -12.27
N ALA A 141 -6.10 -15.68 -11.75
CA ALA A 141 -7.05 -16.47 -12.53
C ALA A 141 -8.22 -15.59 -12.99
N GLU A 142 -8.75 -14.73 -12.12
CA GLU A 142 -9.80 -13.78 -12.51
C GLU A 142 -9.29 -12.76 -13.53
N LEU A 143 -8.06 -12.27 -13.36
CA LEU A 143 -7.45 -11.32 -14.28
C LEU A 143 -7.24 -11.93 -15.68
N ASP A 144 -6.75 -13.17 -15.76
CA ASP A 144 -6.62 -13.92 -17.01
C ASP A 144 -7.98 -14.24 -17.62
N GLU A 145 -8.98 -14.61 -16.83
CA GLU A 145 -10.34 -14.87 -17.31
C GLU A 145 -10.96 -13.62 -17.94
N ARG A 146 -10.83 -12.46 -17.28
CA ARG A 146 -11.32 -11.18 -17.80
C ARG A 146 -10.57 -10.74 -19.05
N LEU A 147 -9.25 -10.91 -19.07
CA LEU A 147 -8.44 -10.61 -20.24
C LEU A 147 -8.84 -11.48 -21.44
N ASN A 148 -8.99 -12.79 -21.23
CA ASN A 148 -9.43 -13.73 -22.27
C ASN A 148 -10.84 -13.41 -22.77
N THR A 149 -11.74 -13.02 -21.87
CA THR A 149 -13.10 -12.59 -22.21
C THR A 149 -13.10 -11.31 -23.06
N ALA A 150 -12.27 -10.33 -22.70
CA ALA A 150 -12.15 -9.06 -23.43
C ALA A 150 -11.52 -9.24 -24.83
N HIS A 151 -10.57 -10.16 -24.96
CA HIS A 151 -9.94 -10.51 -26.25
C HIS A 151 -10.74 -11.54 -27.06
N GLY A 152 -11.94 -11.91 -26.60
CA GLY A 152 -12.83 -12.80 -27.34
C GLY A 152 -12.33 -14.25 -27.47
N GLN A 153 -11.32 -14.66 -26.70
CA GLN A 153 -10.89 -16.05 -26.67
C GLN A 153 -11.91 -16.87 -25.89
N ARG A 154 -12.90 -17.44 -26.61
CA ARG A 154 -13.60 -18.64 -26.15
C ARG A 154 -12.55 -19.71 -25.90
N ARG A 155 -12.39 -20.15 -24.64
CA ARG A 155 -11.71 -21.41 -24.36
C ARG A 155 -12.38 -22.48 -25.23
N LEU A 156 -11.61 -23.04 -26.16
CA LEU A 156 -11.94 -24.31 -26.83
C LEU A 156 -11.56 -25.46 -25.90
#